data_AF-Q3I3L2-F1
#
_entry.id   AF-Q3I3L2-F1
#
_cell.length_a   1.000
_cell.length_b   1.000
_cell.length_c   1.000
_cell.angle_alpha   90.00
_cell.angle_beta   90.00
_cell.angle_gamma   90.00
#
_symmetry.space_group_name_H-M   'P 1'
#
loop_
_entity.id
_entity.type
_entity.pdbx_description
1 polymer ?
#
loop_
_entity_poly.entity_id
_entity_poly.type
_entity_poly.pdbx_seq_one_letter_code
_entity_poly.pdbx_strand_id
1 'polypeptide(L)'
;GRTKESSSRCQTPATARLIQEALVRGGLDTLAADADFVTVTGRALADACQMEPEDVEVAATELLKRQESPEGMASAQGRLSLGSSLGSLDQHQGSQETLIPRRL
;
A
#
# COMPACT_ATOMS: atom_id res chain seq x y z
N GLY A 1 -19.33 -22.56 34.72
CA GLY A 1 -20.42 -22.01 33.91
C GLY A 1 -19.85 -21.46 32.62
N ARG A 2 -20.42 -21.80 31.47
CA ARG A 2 -19.93 -21.42 30.13
C ARG A 2 -19.88 -19.89 30.00
N THR A 3 -18.71 -19.36 29.63
CA THR A 3 -18.56 -18.00 29.11
C THR A 3 -19.33 -17.93 27.79
N LYS A 4 -20.45 -17.21 27.81
CA LYS A 4 -21.23 -16.91 26.62
C LYS A 4 -20.53 -15.73 25.94
N GLU A 5 -19.52 -16.05 25.14
CA GLU A 5 -19.01 -15.14 24.11
C GLU A 5 -20.17 -14.90 23.13
N SER A 6 -21.00 -13.90 23.42
CA SER A 6 -21.84 -13.30 22.41
C SER A 6 -20.91 -12.46 21.53
N SER A 7 -20.18 -13.13 20.64
CA SER A 7 -19.70 -12.54 19.40
C SER A 7 -20.94 -12.16 18.58
N SER A 8 -21.61 -11.09 19.00
CA SER A 8 -22.47 -10.31 18.13
C SER A 8 -21.58 -9.91 16.97
N ARG A 9 -21.70 -10.65 15.86
CA ARG A 9 -21.21 -10.23 14.56
C ARG A 9 -21.95 -8.92 14.24
N CYS A 10 -21.46 -7.82 14.80
CA CYS A 10 -21.89 -6.48 14.45
C CYS A 10 -21.55 -6.34 12.98
N GLN A 11 -22.53 -6.62 12.14
CA GLN A 11 -22.40 -6.46 10.70
C GLN A 11 -21.94 -5.03 10.49
N THR A 12 -20.77 -4.87 9.87
CA THR A 12 -20.30 -3.55 9.52
C THR A 12 -21.38 -2.90 8.65
N PRO A 13 -21.88 -1.72 9.02
CA PRO A 13 -22.90 -1.03 8.22
C PRO A 13 -22.48 -0.98 6.75
N ALA A 14 -23.44 -1.13 5.84
CA ALA A 14 -23.16 -1.10 4.40
C ALA A 14 -22.41 0.19 3.98
N THR A 15 -22.70 1.30 4.66
CA THR A 15 -22.02 2.58 4.49
C THR A 15 -20.53 2.51 4.87
N ALA A 16 -20.18 1.88 5.98
CA ALA A 16 -18.78 1.69 6.37
C ALA A 16 -18.03 0.73 5.41
N ARG A 17 -18.72 -0.28 4.86
CA ARG A 17 -18.16 -1.13 3.80
C ARG A 17 -17.91 -0.35 2.51
N LEU A 18 -18.83 0.53 2.11
CA LEU A 18 -18.67 1.40 0.94
C LEU A 18 -17.46 2.33 1.12
N ILE A 19 -17.32 2.97 2.28
CA ILE A 19 -16.18 3.85 2.58
C ILE A 19 -14.85 3.06 2.51
N GLN A 20 -14.80 1.86 3.09
CA GLN A 20 -13.60 1.01 3.03
C GLN A 20 -13.21 0.65 1.60
N GLU A 21 -14.17 0.25 0.79
CA GLU A 21 -13.93 -0.06 -0.63
C GLU A 21 -13.42 1.17 -1.37
N ALA A 22 -14.04 2.33 -1.15
CA ALA A 22 -13.66 3.57 -1.83
C ALA A 22 -12.26 4.08 -1.42
N LEU A 23 -11.84 3.85 -0.17
CA LEU A 23 -10.48 4.18 0.30
C LEU A 23 -9.42 3.22 -0.28
N VAL A 24 -9.74 1.94 -0.46
CA VAL A 24 -8.79 0.92 -0.95
C VAL A 24 -8.70 0.91 -2.47
N ARG A 25 -9.84 1.06 -3.16
CA ARG A 25 -9.94 0.92 -4.62
C ARG A 25 -10.14 2.25 -5.35
N GLY A 26 -10.33 3.35 -4.63
CA GLY A 26 -10.67 4.65 -5.20
C GLY A 26 -12.17 4.82 -5.46
N GLY A 27 -12.56 5.94 -6.08
CA GLY A 27 -13.95 6.30 -6.36
C GLY A 27 -14.51 7.44 -5.49
N LEU A 28 -13.64 8.15 -4.77
CA LEU A 28 -14.00 9.37 -4.03
C LEU A 28 -13.72 10.65 -4.84
N ASP A 29 -13.54 10.56 -6.17
CA ASP A 29 -13.08 11.68 -7.00
C ASP A 29 -13.97 12.92 -6.92
N THR A 30 -15.30 12.72 -6.94
CA THR A 30 -16.26 13.81 -6.81
C THR A 30 -16.26 14.43 -5.41
N LEU A 31 -16.03 13.61 -4.38
CA LEU A 31 -15.94 14.07 -2.98
C LEU A 31 -14.61 14.75 -2.70
N ALA A 32 -13.54 14.37 -3.38
CA ALA A 32 -12.23 15.01 -3.29
C ALA A 32 -12.24 16.44 -3.87
N ALA A 33 -13.20 16.78 -4.73
CA ALA A 33 -13.42 18.13 -5.22
C ALA A 33 -14.32 18.98 -4.31
N ASP A 34 -14.99 18.37 -3.32
CA ASP A 34 -15.87 19.05 -2.38
C ASP A 34 -15.07 19.56 -1.16
N ALA A 35 -14.99 20.89 -1.01
CA ALA A 35 -14.15 21.52 0.01
C ALA A 35 -14.61 21.21 1.44
N ASP A 36 -15.92 21.09 1.67
CA ASP A 36 -16.47 20.77 2.99
C ASP A 36 -16.12 19.33 3.37
N PHE A 37 -16.28 18.38 2.43
CA PHE A 37 -15.90 16.99 2.62
C PHE A 37 -14.40 16.83 2.90
N VAL A 38 -13.55 17.51 2.13
CA VAL A 38 -12.09 17.49 2.34
C VAL A 38 -11.74 18.04 3.71
N THR A 39 -12.35 19.15 4.13
CA THR A 39 -12.11 19.76 5.45
C THR A 39 -12.53 18.84 6.60
N VAL A 40 -13.74 18.26 6.53
CA VAL A 40 -14.25 17.33 7.55
C VAL A 40 -13.38 16.07 7.62
N THR A 41 -12.96 15.54 6.47
CA THR A 41 -12.10 14.36 6.41
C THR A 41 -10.71 14.66 6.95
N GLY A 42 -10.16 15.85 6.69
CA GLY A 42 -8.88 16.29 7.26
C GLY A 42 -8.92 16.35 8.80
N ARG A 43 -10.03 16.84 9.37
CA ARG A 43 -10.26 16.81 10.83
C ARG A 43 -10.29 15.38 11.36
N ALA A 44 -11.07 14.50 10.73
CA ALA A 44 -11.18 13.10 11.14
C ALA A 44 -9.83 12.36 11.02
N LEU A 45 -9.01 12.72 10.04
CA LEU A 45 -7.64 12.21 9.89
C LEU A 45 -6.76 12.67 11.07
N ALA A 46 -6.82 13.95 11.44
CA ALA A 46 -6.09 14.48 12.59
C ALA A 46 -6.49 13.78 13.89
N ASP A 47 -7.80 13.60 14.11
CA ASP A 47 -8.33 12.88 15.27
C ASP A 47 -7.86 11.42 15.29
N ALA A 48 -7.87 10.72 14.15
CA ALA A 48 -7.42 9.33 14.04
C ALA A 48 -5.91 9.19 14.29
N CYS A 49 -5.12 10.17 13.87
CA CYS A 49 -3.69 10.24 14.12
C CYS A 49 -3.33 10.77 15.52
N GLN A 50 -4.32 11.27 16.29
CA GLN A 50 -4.12 11.96 17.57
C GLN A 50 -3.15 13.14 17.44
N MET A 51 -3.31 13.92 16.39
CA MET A 51 -2.50 15.11 16.07
C MET A 51 -3.40 16.33 16.00
N GLU A 52 -2.82 17.51 16.26
CA GLU A 52 -3.51 18.76 15.97
C GLU A 52 -3.61 18.97 14.45
N PRO A 53 -4.66 19.64 13.94
CA PRO A 53 -4.84 19.86 12.51
C PRO A 53 -3.65 20.56 11.84
N GLU A 54 -3.01 21.49 12.55
CA GLU A 54 -1.85 22.23 12.09
C GLU A 54 -0.62 21.32 11.89
N ASP A 55 -0.43 20.35 12.79
CA ASP A 55 0.67 19.38 12.71
C ASP A 55 0.46 18.41 11.54
N VAL A 56 -0.79 18.02 11.27
CA VAL A 56 -1.13 17.20 10.10
C VAL A 56 -0.83 17.93 8.80
N GLU A 57 -1.13 19.22 8.71
CA GLU A 57 -0.84 20.05 7.53
C GLU A 57 0.66 20.14 7.28
N VAL A 58 1.46 20.34 8.32
CA VAL A 58 2.93 20.35 8.22
C VAL A 58 3.45 19.00 7.73
N ALA A 59 2.98 17.89 8.31
CA ALA A 59 3.39 16.55 7.91
C ALA A 59 3.01 16.22 6.46
N ALA A 60 1.80 16.59 6.04
CA ALA A 60 1.31 16.42 4.68
C ALA A 60 2.15 17.25 3.69
N THR A 61 2.44 18.51 4.01
CA THR A 61 3.26 19.41 3.18
C THR A 61 4.67 18.85 2.97
N GLU A 62 5.32 18.37 4.03
CA GLU A 62 6.65 17.76 3.92
C GLU A 62 6.63 16.46 3.11
N LEU A 63 5.55 15.67 3.22
CA LEU A 63 5.36 14.47 2.42
C LEU A 63 5.22 14.80 0.92
N LEU A 64 4.43 15.83 0.57
CA LEU A 64 4.27 16.30 -0.81
C LEU A 64 5.60 16.79 -1.39
N LYS A 65 6.33 17.64 -0.64
CA LYS A 65 7.66 18.13 -1.06
C LYS A 65 8.64 16.99 -1.31
N ARG A 66 8.59 15.91 -0.52
CA ARG A 66 9.42 14.72 -0.73
C ARG A 66 9.06 13.98 -2.03
N GLN A 67 7.78 13.95 -2.41
CA GLN A 67 7.34 13.32 -3.66
C GLN A 67 7.72 14.14 -4.90
N GLU A 68 7.74 15.46 -4.77
CA GLU A 68 8.15 16.39 -5.82
C GLU A 68 9.68 16.40 -6.02
N SER A 69 10.45 15.93 -5.03
CA SER A 69 11.90 15.77 -5.16
C SER A 69 12.25 14.59 -6.10
N PRO A 70 13.27 14.73 -6.98
CA PRO A 70 13.77 13.66 -7.85
C PRO A 70 14.11 12.34 -7.13
N GLU A 71 14.59 12.39 -5.88
CA GLU A 71 14.85 11.16 -5.09
C GLU A 71 13.57 10.44 -4.60
N GLY A 72 12.45 11.15 -4.50
CA GLY A 72 11.14 10.62 -4.08
C GLY A 72 10.48 9.74 -5.14
N MET A 73 10.56 10.14 -6.41
CA MET A 73 10.01 9.36 -7.54
C MET A 73 10.74 8.03 -7.72
N ALA A 74 12.06 8.00 -7.60
CA ALA A 74 12.86 6.77 -7.70
C ALA A 74 12.50 5.75 -6.59
N SER A 75 12.16 6.23 -5.39
CA SER A 75 11.80 5.39 -4.24
C SER A 75 10.38 4.80 -4.35
N ALA A 76 9.44 5.54 -4.95
CA ALA A 76 8.07 5.05 -5.19
C ALA A 76 8.04 4.01 -6.33
N GLN A 77 8.77 4.23 -7.43
CA GLN A 77 8.95 3.24 -8.50
C GLN A 77 9.69 1.99 -7.99
N GLY A 78 10.71 2.15 -7.16
CA GLY A 78 11.52 1.04 -6.62
C GLY A 78 10.71 0.05 -5.77
N ARG A 79 9.68 0.49 -5.04
CA ARG A 79 8.81 -0.40 -4.26
C ARG A 79 7.85 -1.24 -5.12
N LEU A 80 7.48 -0.76 -6.31
CA LEU A 80 6.63 -1.49 -7.25
C LEU A 80 7.44 -2.47 -8.10
N SER A 81 8.73 -2.19 -8.35
CA SER A 81 9.60 -3.03 -9.18
C SER A 81 10.23 -4.23 -8.45
N LEU A 82 10.21 -4.28 -7.11
CA LEU A 82 10.80 -5.39 -6.35
C LEU A 82 9.96 -6.68 -6.32
N GLY A 83 8.76 -6.66 -6.92
CA GLY A 83 7.85 -7.82 -6.95
C GLY A 83 8.04 -8.79 -8.12
N SER A 84 8.83 -8.46 -9.15
CA SER A 84 8.90 -9.25 -10.39
C SER A 84 10.26 -9.90 -10.70
N SER A 85 11.20 -9.92 -9.75
CA SER A 85 12.52 -10.55 -9.95
C SER A 85 12.81 -11.66 -8.94
N LEU A 86 11.86 -12.57 -8.72
CA LEU A 86 12.12 -13.83 -8.01
C LEU A 86 11.49 -15.00 -8.76
N GLY A 87 12.30 -15.67 -9.59
CA GLY A 87 11.94 -16.99 -10.11
C GLY A 87 12.48 -17.33 -11.49
N SER A 88 13.79 -17.31 -11.71
CA SER A 88 14.43 -18.28 -12.63
C SER A 88 15.94 -18.32 -12.44
N LEU A 89 16.38 -18.96 -11.35
CA LEU A 89 17.77 -19.39 -11.19
C LEU A 89 17.73 -20.83 -10.68
N ASP A 90 17.51 -21.76 -11.61
CA ASP A 90 18.20 -23.04 -11.59
C ASP A 90 18.23 -23.58 -13.03
N GLN A 91 19.20 -23.10 -13.80
CA GLN A 91 19.56 -23.74 -15.05
C GLN A 91 20.53 -24.86 -14.66
N HIS A 92 19.99 -25.96 -14.10
CA HIS A 92 20.78 -27.17 -13.87
C HIS A 92 21.42 -27.56 -15.20
N GLN A 93 22.73 -27.37 -15.19
CA GLN A 93 23.67 -27.58 -16.26
C GLN A 93 23.72 -29.09 -16.54
N GLY A 94 22.89 -29.54 -17.49
CA GLY A 94 23.03 -30.85 -18.11
C GLY A 94 24.28 -30.90 -18.98
N SER A 95 25.45 -30.82 -18.34
CA SER A 95 26.74 -31.05 -18.99
C SER A 95 26.87 -32.54 -19.26
N GLN A 96 26.80 -32.86 -20.55
CA GLN A 96 26.83 -34.20 -21.11
C GLN A 96 28.17 -34.87 -20.80
N GLU A 97 28.14 -36.00 -20.11
CA GLU A 97 29.22 -36.98 -20.16
C GLU A 97 29.34 -37.49 -21.61
N THR A 98 30.43 -37.16 -22.31
CA THR A 98 30.89 -37.95 -23.46
C THR A 98 32.40 -37.86 -23.59
N LEU A 99 33.01 -39.02 -23.38
CA LEU A 99 34.41 -39.36 -23.49
C LEU A 99 34.91 -39.19 -24.94
N ILE A 100 35.98 -38.42 -25.14
CA ILE A 100 36.77 -38.48 -26.39
C ILE A 100 38.21 -38.88 -26.03
N PRO A 101 38.68 -40.09 -26.41
CA PRO A 101 40.07 -40.48 -26.21
C PRO A 101 40.99 -39.77 -27.21
N ARG A 102 42.08 -39.19 -26.70
CA ARG A 102 43.17 -38.63 -27.51
C ARG A 102 43.94 -39.78 -28.18
N ARG A 103 44.11 -39.72 -29.51
CA ARG A 103 45.13 -40.53 -30.20
C ARG A 103 46.43 -39.73 -30.35
N LEU A 104 47.54 -40.43 -30.16
CA LEU A 104 48.89 -40.05 -30.55
C LEU A 104 49.02 -39.99 -32.08
#